data_AF-A0A925T0I9-F1
#
_entry.id   AF-A0A925T0I9-F1
#
_cell.length_a   1.000
_cell.length_b   1.000
_cell.length_c   1.000
_cell.angle_alpha   90.00
_cell.angle_beta   90.00
_cell.angle_gamma   90.00
#
_symmetry.space_group_name_H-M   'P 1'
#
loop_
_entity.id
_entity.type
_entity.pdbx_description
1 polymer ?
#
loop_
_entity_poly.entity_id
_entity_poly.type
_entity_poly.pdbx_seq_one_letter_code
_entity_poly.pdbx_strand_id
1 'polypeptide(L)'
;MKSDSSDVIELRQYTLKPGRRDELIDLFEREFIETQEDCGIRVLGQFRDRGRPDHFVWLRGFESLASRATALPRFYTGPAWQEFRNRANDTMIDSDDVMLLKSMVAGVGLPQLAARPGIGGQPRESGLVLATIYLLAAPVDAGFRALFDEHIAPASKRAGAPPLAAFETEYTPNNYPRLPVRTGVNACVRFATFAGDAALRVYRQNLASDTHWQEAGAAALDRFLASPPQEFVLEPTARSKFRHAAPFEFSRDVTGARDDFDFIAGDWTVENRRLRERGSGSADWEIFSATSNARSQLDGLANVEEIRFPEPRGAGMTLRTFDAARRQWSIYWVSSRDGLLTPPVVGGFSGERGLFYGDDRDGDRPVKVRFTWTRGAQAARWEQAFSYDDATWETNWVMEFARR
;
A
#
# COMPACT_ATOMS: atom_id res chain seq x y z
N MET A 1 13.35 -5.57 -12.02
CA MET A 1 13.09 -4.93 -10.70
C MET A 1 12.27 -5.92 -9.89
N LYS A 2 12.73 -6.30 -8.69
CA LYS A 2 12.08 -7.36 -7.89
C LYS A 2 10.66 -6.95 -7.50
N SER A 3 9.73 -7.91 -7.56
CA SER A 3 8.36 -7.76 -7.06
C SER A 3 8.39 -7.18 -5.63
N ASP A 4 7.59 -6.15 -5.37
CA ASP A 4 7.44 -5.59 -4.03
C ASP A 4 6.49 -6.45 -3.14
N SER A 5 6.04 -7.63 -3.61
CA SER A 5 5.26 -8.57 -2.79
C SER A 5 6.14 -9.30 -1.77
N SER A 6 5.74 -9.27 -0.50
CA SER A 6 6.31 -10.15 0.54
C SER A 6 5.45 -11.38 0.67
N ASP A 7 6.04 -12.53 0.34
CA ASP A 7 5.36 -13.81 0.45
C ASP A 7 5.43 -14.35 1.88
N VAL A 8 6.42 -13.88 2.67
CA VAL A 8 6.59 -14.20 4.09
C VAL A 8 6.67 -12.92 4.91
N ILE A 9 5.87 -12.83 5.97
CA ILE A 9 5.82 -11.70 6.90
C ILE A 9 6.05 -12.19 8.33
N GLU A 10 6.77 -11.39 9.11
CA GLU A 10 6.79 -11.53 10.57
C GLU A 10 5.98 -10.39 11.20
N LEU A 11 4.95 -10.75 11.95
CA LEU A 11 4.29 -9.85 12.91
C LEU A 11 4.99 -10.02 14.25
N ARG A 12 5.68 -8.97 14.70
CA ARG A 12 6.50 -8.98 15.91
C ARG A 12 5.86 -8.09 16.96
N GLN A 13 5.71 -8.61 18.16
CA GLN A 13 5.06 -7.93 19.28
C GLN A 13 6.04 -7.92 20.46
N TYR A 14 6.69 -6.79 20.72
CA TYR A 14 7.66 -6.69 21.80
C TYR A 14 7.00 -6.15 23.05
N THR A 15 7.30 -6.77 24.19
CA THR A 15 6.98 -6.24 25.51
C THR A 15 8.20 -5.50 26.03
N LEU A 16 8.05 -4.22 26.35
CA LEU A 16 9.12 -3.33 26.73
C LEU A 16 9.06 -2.99 28.22
N LYS A 17 10.17 -2.49 28.74
CA LYS A 17 10.21 -1.93 30.10
C LYS A 17 9.34 -0.66 30.16
N PRO A 18 8.66 -0.40 31.29
CA PRO A 18 7.78 0.75 31.43
C PRO A 18 8.40 2.07 30.97
N GLY A 19 7.72 2.77 30.06
CA GLY A 19 8.14 4.09 29.56
C GLY A 19 9.35 4.09 28.62
N ARG A 20 9.85 2.92 28.20
CA ARG A 20 11.02 2.78 27.31
C ARG A 20 10.65 2.55 25.85
N ARG A 21 9.35 2.57 25.51
CA ARG A 21 8.86 2.32 24.15
C ARG A 21 9.41 3.30 23.12
N ASP A 22 9.29 4.59 23.38
CA ASP A 22 9.70 5.60 22.41
C ASP A 22 11.22 5.64 22.24
N GLU A 23 12.00 5.28 23.28
CA GLU A 23 13.45 5.10 23.15
C GLU A 23 13.82 3.98 22.17
N LEU A 24 13.12 2.84 22.23
CA LEU A 24 13.34 1.77 21.25
C LEU A 24 12.88 2.19 19.86
N ILE A 25 11.75 2.88 19.73
CA ILE A 25 11.26 3.38 18.44
C ILE A 25 12.28 4.31 17.80
N ASP A 26 12.81 5.28 18.56
CA ASP A 26 13.79 6.25 18.06
C ASP A 26 15.09 5.56 17.61
N LEU A 27 15.58 4.61 18.41
CA LEU A 27 16.75 3.81 18.04
C LEU A 27 16.49 2.98 16.79
N PHE A 28 15.33 2.30 16.74
CA PHE A 28 14.95 1.44 15.63
C PHE A 28 14.81 2.24 14.34
N GLU A 29 14.12 3.38 14.39
CA GLU A 29 13.89 4.24 13.23
C GLU A 29 15.16 4.87 12.69
N ARG A 30 16.13 5.17 13.55
CA ARG A 30 17.40 5.80 13.17
C ARG A 30 18.44 4.80 12.68
N GLU A 31 18.53 3.63 13.31
CA GLU A 31 19.67 2.71 13.12
C GLU A 31 19.32 1.38 12.48
N PHE A 32 18.08 0.88 12.64
CA PHE A 32 17.74 -0.49 12.27
C PHE A 32 16.86 -0.61 11.03
N ILE A 33 16.27 0.48 10.54
CA ILE A 33 15.44 0.42 9.35
C ILE A 33 16.30 0.15 8.11
N GLU A 34 17.16 1.10 7.75
CA GLU A 34 17.98 1.02 6.54
C GLU A 34 18.96 -0.16 6.59
N THR A 35 19.57 -0.41 7.75
CA THR A 35 20.56 -1.49 7.90
C THR A 35 19.94 -2.89 7.80
N GLN A 36 18.65 -3.04 8.12
CA GLN A 36 17.88 -4.25 7.78
C GLN A 36 17.54 -4.30 6.29
N GLU A 37 17.12 -3.18 5.70
CA GLU A 37 16.79 -3.08 4.26
C GLU A 37 18.00 -3.41 3.37
N ASP A 38 19.21 -2.97 3.74
CA ASP A 38 20.49 -3.32 3.08
C ASP A 38 20.82 -4.81 3.13
N CYS A 39 20.25 -5.55 4.09
CA CYS A 39 20.39 -7.00 4.20
C CYS A 39 19.31 -7.76 3.40
N GLY A 40 18.38 -7.07 2.74
CA GLY A 40 17.26 -7.64 1.99
C GLY A 40 15.99 -7.87 2.81
N ILE A 41 15.91 -7.32 4.03
CA ILE A 41 14.71 -7.36 4.88
C ILE A 41 13.82 -6.16 4.53
N ARG A 42 12.54 -6.36 4.23
CA ARG A 42 11.63 -5.22 4.05
C ARG A 42 10.99 -4.84 5.36
N VAL A 43 11.25 -3.64 5.88
CA VAL A 43 10.59 -3.17 7.10
C VAL A 43 9.26 -2.50 6.73
N LEU A 44 8.16 -3.24 6.87
CA LEU A 44 6.85 -2.90 6.30
C LEU A 44 6.09 -1.85 7.13
N GLY A 45 6.16 -1.93 8.46
CA GLY A 45 5.50 -0.98 9.36
C GLY A 45 5.95 -1.12 10.80
N GLN A 46 5.85 -0.05 11.57
CA GLN A 46 6.23 0.00 12.99
C GLN A 46 5.23 0.88 13.73
N PHE A 47 4.77 0.42 14.89
CA PHE A 47 3.56 0.97 15.51
C PHE A 47 3.68 1.08 17.03
N ARG A 48 2.98 2.08 17.57
CA ARG A 48 2.59 2.14 18.98
C ARG A 48 1.26 1.42 19.14
N ASP A 49 1.17 0.51 20.10
CA ASP A 49 -0.12 -0.06 20.51
C ASP A 49 -0.79 0.92 21.50
N ARG A 50 -2.00 1.39 21.16
CA ARG A 50 -2.76 2.30 22.03
C ARG A 50 -3.33 1.62 23.25
N GLY A 51 -3.64 0.33 23.16
CA GLY A 51 -4.17 -0.45 24.28
C GLY A 51 -3.08 -0.88 25.26
N ARG A 52 -1.80 -0.84 24.83
CA ARG A 52 -0.66 -1.37 25.59
C ARG A 52 0.54 -0.42 25.48
N PRO A 53 0.71 0.53 26.42
CA PRO A 53 1.70 1.61 26.30
C PRO A 53 3.15 1.09 26.24
N ASP A 54 3.42 -0.09 26.79
CA ASP A 54 4.75 -0.70 26.80
C ASP A 54 4.94 -1.75 25.68
N HIS A 55 4.08 -1.74 24.66
CA HIS A 55 4.24 -2.63 23.50
C HIS A 55 4.74 -1.87 22.25
N PHE A 56 5.69 -2.50 21.57
CA PHE A 56 6.15 -2.11 20.23
C PHE A 56 5.79 -3.20 19.23
N VAL A 57 4.87 -2.90 18.32
CA VAL A 57 4.41 -3.83 17.29
C VAL A 57 5.03 -3.43 15.96
N TRP A 58 5.59 -4.37 15.22
CA TRP A 58 6.16 -4.07 13.91
C TRP A 58 6.08 -5.26 12.95
N LEU A 59 6.14 -4.93 11.67
CA LEU A 59 6.04 -5.87 10.56
C LEU A 59 7.31 -5.78 9.72
N ARG A 60 7.87 -6.95 9.40
CA ARG A 60 8.87 -7.08 8.34
C ARG A 60 8.53 -8.21 7.39
N GLY A 61 8.94 -8.07 6.14
CA GLY A 61 8.68 -9.01 5.07
C GLY A 61 9.95 -9.51 4.41
N PHE A 62 9.86 -10.70 3.84
CA PHE A 62 10.89 -11.36 3.06
C PHE A 62 10.29 -11.76 1.71
N GLU A 63 11.13 -11.85 0.69
CA GLU A 63 10.73 -12.38 -0.62
C GLU A 63 10.36 -13.87 -0.51
N SER A 64 11.04 -14.62 0.36
CA SER A 64 10.78 -16.04 0.61
C SER A 64 11.43 -16.47 1.92
N LEU A 65 11.17 -17.70 2.35
CA LEU A 65 11.90 -18.29 3.48
C LEU A 65 13.41 -18.39 3.20
N ALA A 66 13.81 -18.64 1.95
CA ALA A 66 15.23 -18.70 1.58
C ALA A 66 15.91 -17.33 1.77
N SER A 67 15.28 -16.23 1.33
CA SER A 67 15.85 -14.90 1.53
C SER A 67 15.86 -14.50 3.02
N ARG A 68 14.85 -14.93 3.80
CA ARG A 68 14.87 -14.80 5.27
C ARG A 68 16.09 -15.46 5.90
N ALA A 69 16.41 -16.70 5.51
CA ALA A 69 17.55 -17.45 6.03
C ALA A 69 18.90 -16.80 5.73
N THR A 70 19.00 -16.00 4.65
CA THR A 70 20.20 -15.22 4.32
C THR A 70 20.23 -13.86 5.01
N ALA A 71 19.11 -13.15 5.02
CA ALA A 71 19.04 -11.76 5.48
C ALA A 71 19.20 -11.64 6.99
N LEU A 72 18.59 -12.56 7.77
CA LEU A 72 18.64 -12.52 9.22
C LEU A 72 20.06 -12.67 9.79
N PRO A 73 20.84 -13.72 9.45
CA PRO A 73 22.23 -13.81 9.91
C PRO A 73 23.02 -12.55 9.56
N ARG A 74 22.91 -12.06 8.31
CA ARG A 74 23.65 -10.89 7.84
C ARG A 74 23.39 -9.65 8.69
N PHE A 75 22.13 -9.37 9.04
CA PHE A 75 21.79 -8.26 9.92
C PHE A 75 22.30 -8.47 11.35
N TYR A 76 21.97 -9.61 11.97
CA TYR A 76 22.27 -9.85 13.39
C TYR A 76 23.76 -10.08 13.69
N THR A 77 24.59 -10.42 12.70
CA THR A 77 26.05 -10.42 12.82
C THR A 77 26.71 -9.16 12.26
N GLY A 78 25.92 -8.24 11.68
CA GLY A 78 26.40 -7.02 11.04
C GLY A 78 26.76 -5.91 12.04
N PRO A 79 27.53 -4.90 11.59
CA PRO A 79 28.10 -3.87 12.46
C PRO A 79 27.02 -3.06 13.20
N ALA A 80 25.95 -2.66 12.53
CA ALA A 80 24.88 -1.87 13.13
C ALA A 80 24.20 -2.58 14.31
N TRP A 81 23.87 -3.88 14.17
CA TRP A 81 23.32 -4.63 15.30
C TRP A 81 24.35 -4.79 16.41
N GLN A 82 25.61 -5.11 16.10
CA GLN A 82 26.64 -5.27 17.14
C GLN A 82 26.87 -3.98 17.94
N GLU A 83 26.80 -2.83 17.29
CA GLU A 83 26.93 -1.51 17.91
C GLU A 83 25.75 -1.18 18.83
N PHE A 84 24.51 -1.40 18.36
CA PHE A 84 23.32 -0.90 19.06
C PHE A 84 22.53 -1.95 19.86
N ARG A 85 22.85 -3.25 19.77
CA ARG A 85 22.08 -4.32 20.42
C ARG A 85 21.92 -4.15 21.93
N ASN A 86 22.94 -3.64 22.63
CA ASN A 86 22.86 -3.51 24.09
C ASN A 86 21.81 -2.46 24.47
N ARG A 87 21.83 -1.30 23.79
CA ARG A 87 20.83 -0.25 23.95
C ARG A 87 19.43 -0.75 23.61
N ALA A 88 19.28 -1.52 22.54
CA ALA A 88 18.01 -2.11 22.16
C ALA A 88 17.51 -3.11 23.24
N ASN A 89 18.35 -4.09 23.60
CA ASN A 89 18.03 -5.12 24.58
C ASN A 89 17.69 -4.53 25.96
N ASP A 90 18.36 -3.44 26.35
CA ASP A 90 18.10 -2.76 27.62
C ASP A 90 16.68 -2.18 27.72
N THR A 91 15.98 -1.99 26.59
CA THR A 91 14.57 -1.54 26.57
C THR A 91 13.55 -2.69 26.63
N MET A 92 13.95 -3.92 26.30
CA MET A 92 13.03 -5.04 26.09
C MET A 92 12.89 -5.93 27.33
N ILE A 93 11.68 -6.46 27.54
CA ILE A 93 11.38 -7.57 28.45
C ILE A 93 11.24 -8.86 27.64
N ASP A 94 10.48 -8.80 26.54
CA ASP A 94 10.24 -9.92 25.65
C ASP A 94 10.24 -9.46 24.18
N SER A 95 10.92 -10.22 23.33
CA SER A 95 11.01 -10.00 21.88
C SER A 95 10.56 -11.21 21.05
N ASP A 96 10.03 -12.24 21.71
CA ASP A 96 9.86 -13.58 21.15
C ASP A 96 8.42 -13.86 20.70
N ASP A 97 7.44 -13.00 21.04
CA ASP A 97 6.08 -13.05 20.48
C ASP A 97 6.08 -12.61 19.01
N VAL A 98 6.42 -13.57 18.16
CA VAL A 98 6.53 -13.41 16.71
C VAL A 98 5.67 -14.43 16.01
N MET A 99 4.77 -13.98 15.14
CA MET A 99 4.06 -14.84 14.20
C MET A 99 4.75 -14.82 12.85
N LEU A 100 5.08 -16.00 12.33
CA LEU A 100 5.51 -16.18 10.94
C LEU A 100 4.26 -16.41 10.09
N LEU A 101 4.09 -15.59 9.07
CA LEU A 101 2.84 -15.48 8.30
C LEU A 101 3.13 -15.54 6.80
N LYS A 102 2.17 -16.07 6.05
CA LYS A 102 2.11 -16.00 4.59
C LYS A 102 0.76 -15.46 4.15
N SER A 103 0.65 -14.96 2.92
CA SER A 103 -0.65 -14.47 2.46
C SER A 103 -1.68 -15.59 2.40
N MET A 104 -2.90 -15.29 2.85
CA MET A 104 -4.01 -16.21 2.72
C MET A 104 -4.40 -16.39 1.25
N VAL A 105 -4.27 -15.36 0.40
CA VAL A 105 -4.54 -15.45 -1.05
C VAL A 105 -3.23 -15.26 -1.80
N ALA A 106 -2.83 -16.27 -2.58
CA ALA A 106 -1.59 -16.23 -3.35
C ALA A 106 -1.55 -14.97 -4.25
N GLY A 107 -0.45 -14.22 -4.18
CA GLY A 107 -0.28 -12.97 -4.94
C GLY A 107 -0.92 -11.72 -4.32
N VAL A 108 -1.78 -11.86 -3.30
CA VAL A 108 -2.38 -10.71 -2.59
C VAL A 108 -1.53 -10.38 -1.37
N GLY A 109 -0.81 -9.25 -1.41
CA GLY A 109 0.04 -8.79 -0.30
C GLY A 109 -0.64 -7.71 0.55
N LEU A 110 0.17 -7.04 1.39
CA LEU A 110 -0.22 -5.73 1.94
C LEU A 110 -0.53 -4.76 0.79
N PRO A 111 -1.43 -3.78 0.99
CA PRO A 111 -1.72 -2.75 -0.01
C PRO A 111 -0.46 -1.91 -0.31
N GLN A 112 -0.54 -1.04 -1.31
CA GLN A 112 0.55 -0.12 -1.65
C GLN A 112 0.99 0.66 -0.39
N LEU A 113 2.22 0.37 0.06
CA LEU A 113 2.81 1.01 1.23
C LEU A 113 3.23 2.44 0.90
N ALA A 114 3.17 3.34 1.88
CA ALA A 114 3.62 4.70 1.70
C ALA A 114 5.15 4.77 1.52
N ALA A 115 5.63 5.78 0.79
CA ALA A 115 7.06 6.08 0.74
C ALA A 115 7.59 6.39 2.14
N ARG A 116 8.77 5.87 2.49
CA ARG A 116 9.39 6.08 3.81
C ARG A 116 9.90 7.52 3.93
N PRO A 117 9.50 8.28 4.97
CA PRO A 117 10.14 9.55 5.30
C PRO A 117 11.64 9.38 5.64
N GLY A 118 12.45 10.39 5.34
CA GLY A 118 13.86 10.44 5.78
C GLY A 118 14.00 10.49 7.30
N ILE A 119 15.21 10.28 7.80
CA ILE A 119 15.54 10.43 9.23
C ILE A 119 15.27 11.88 9.65
N GLY A 120 14.52 12.08 10.74
CA GLY A 120 14.10 13.41 11.19
C GLY A 120 13.05 14.09 10.31
N GLY A 121 12.43 13.37 9.38
CA GLY A 121 11.33 13.89 8.56
C GLY A 121 10.10 14.28 9.38
N GLN A 122 9.33 15.25 8.87
CA GLN A 122 8.07 15.67 9.48
C GLN A 122 7.10 14.49 9.65
N PRO A 123 6.47 14.33 10.82
CA PRO A 123 5.43 13.33 11.02
C PRO A 123 4.30 13.55 10.02
N ARG A 124 3.94 12.51 9.25
CA ARG A 124 2.74 12.53 8.41
C ARG A 124 1.51 12.26 9.24
N GLU A 125 0.39 12.93 8.92
CA GLU A 125 -0.93 12.63 9.50
C GLU A 125 -1.12 11.11 9.61
N SER A 126 -1.18 10.63 10.84
CA SER A 126 -1.23 9.21 11.15
C SER A 126 -2.68 8.81 11.34
N GLY A 127 -3.26 8.16 10.35
CA GLY A 127 -4.42 7.32 10.60
C GLY A 127 -4.05 6.09 11.43
N LEU A 128 -5.05 5.30 11.79
CA LEU A 128 -4.90 4.08 12.60
C LEU A 128 -4.78 2.85 11.70
N VAL A 129 -4.05 1.85 12.17
CA VAL A 129 -4.11 0.48 11.66
C VAL A 129 -4.79 -0.39 12.72
N LEU A 130 -5.80 -1.17 12.34
CA LEU A 130 -6.36 -2.21 13.20
C LEU A 130 -5.80 -3.55 12.72
N ALA A 131 -5.07 -4.24 13.59
CA ALA A 131 -4.74 -5.65 13.39
C ALA A 131 -5.73 -6.50 14.18
N THR A 132 -6.41 -7.42 13.52
CA THR A 132 -7.24 -8.44 14.18
C THR A 132 -6.61 -9.80 13.98
N ILE A 133 -6.32 -10.49 15.08
CA ILE A 133 -5.76 -11.84 15.10
C ILE A 133 -6.86 -12.81 15.53
N TYR A 134 -7.21 -13.72 14.62
CA TYR A 134 -8.04 -14.89 14.90
C TYR A 134 -7.12 -16.07 15.22
N LEU A 135 -7.03 -16.44 16.50
CA LEU A 135 -6.36 -17.68 16.89
C LEU A 135 -7.32 -18.83 16.67
N LEU A 136 -6.94 -19.79 15.82
CA LEU A 136 -7.79 -20.87 15.34
C LEU A 136 -7.47 -22.18 16.04
N ALA A 137 -8.49 -23.02 16.25
CA ALA A 137 -8.34 -24.35 16.84
C ALA A 137 -7.56 -25.31 15.92
N ALA A 138 -7.60 -25.08 14.61
CA ALA A 138 -6.92 -25.85 13.59
C ALA A 138 -6.31 -24.91 12.53
N PRO A 139 -5.38 -25.39 11.67
CA PRO A 139 -4.92 -24.63 10.53
C PRO A 139 -6.05 -24.11 9.65
N VAL A 140 -5.81 -22.99 8.97
CA VAL A 140 -6.75 -22.43 8.00
C VAL A 140 -7.02 -23.47 6.91
N ASP A 141 -8.28 -23.90 6.81
CA ASP A 141 -8.76 -24.85 5.82
C ASP A 141 -9.73 -24.20 4.83
N ALA A 142 -10.32 -25.00 3.94
CA ALA A 142 -11.31 -24.51 2.98
C ALA A 142 -12.57 -23.93 3.64
N GLY A 143 -12.96 -24.45 4.82
CA GLY A 143 -14.13 -23.97 5.55
C GLY A 143 -13.91 -22.58 6.13
N PHE A 144 -12.75 -22.34 6.75
CA PHE A 144 -12.41 -21.01 7.25
C PHE A 144 -12.24 -20.01 6.11
N ARG A 145 -11.68 -20.42 4.98
CA ARG A 145 -11.54 -19.57 3.78
C ARG A 145 -12.90 -19.15 3.23
N ALA A 146 -13.84 -20.09 3.09
CA ALA A 146 -15.21 -19.78 2.69
C ALA A 146 -15.88 -18.81 3.69
N LEU A 147 -15.75 -19.06 4.99
CA LEU A 147 -16.23 -18.12 6.03
C LEU A 147 -15.63 -16.73 5.87
N PHE A 148 -14.33 -16.64 5.60
CA PHE A 148 -13.64 -15.37 5.44
C PHE A 148 -14.19 -14.60 4.23
N ASP A 149 -14.27 -15.26 3.08
CA ASP A 149 -14.66 -14.65 1.81
C ASP A 149 -16.16 -14.30 1.75
N GLU A 150 -17.01 -15.13 2.35
CA GLU A 150 -18.48 -14.97 2.31
C GLU A 150 -19.01 -14.07 3.44
N HIS A 151 -18.33 -14.02 4.59
CA HIS A 151 -18.83 -13.30 5.76
C HIS A 151 -17.87 -12.25 6.31
N ILE A 152 -16.62 -12.60 6.65
CA ILE A 152 -15.70 -11.68 7.36
C ILE A 152 -15.33 -10.48 6.48
N ALA A 153 -14.85 -10.74 5.26
CA ALA A 153 -14.43 -9.70 4.33
C ALA A 153 -15.62 -8.81 3.88
N PRO A 154 -16.78 -9.36 3.47
CA PRO A 154 -17.96 -8.56 3.13
C PRO A 154 -18.49 -7.72 4.29
N ALA A 155 -18.55 -8.26 5.52
CA ALA A 155 -18.97 -7.50 6.70
C ALA A 155 -18.02 -6.34 6.98
N SER A 156 -16.70 -6.58 6.89
CA SER A 156 -15.72 -5.51 7.06
C SER A 156 -15.87 -4.42 5.98
N LYS A 157 -16.12 -4.82 4.71
CA LYS A 157 -16.38 -3.89 3.60
C LYS A 157 -17.63 -3.05 3.86
N ARG A 158 -18.76 -3.67 4.23
CA ARG A 158 -20.01 -2.96 4.56
C ARG A 158 -19.86 -2.02 5.76
N ALA A 159 -19.05 -2.41 6.74
CA ALA A 159 -18.75 -1.58 7.90
C ALA A 159 -17.85 -0.36 7.59
N GLY A 160 -17.32 -0.26 6.36
CA GLY A 160 -16.51 0.88 5.91
C GLY A 160 -15.01 0.66 5.97
N ALA A 161 -14.55 -0.59 6.11
CA ALA A 161 -13.13 -0.94 6.04
C ALA A 161 -12.95 -2.25 5.26
N PRO A 162 -12.82 -2.20 3.93
CA PRO A 162 -12.44 -3.39 3.18
C PRO A 162 -11.11 -3.94 3.74
N PRO A 163 -10.96 -5.26 3.89
CA PRO A 163 -9.72 -5.82 4.39
C PRO A 163 -8.58 -5.45 3.44
N LEU A 164 -7.51 -4.90 3.99
CA LEU A 164 -6.35 -4.48 3.21
C LEU A 164 -5.49 -5.67 2.78
N ALA A 165 -5.43 -6.69 3.64
CA ALA A 165 -4.78 -7.97 3.43
C ALA A 165 -5.18 -8.94 4.54
N ALA A 166 -5.13 -10.24 4.25
CA ALA A 166 -5.27 -11.31 5.23
C ALA A 166 -4.11 -12.31 5.10
N PHE A 167 -3.58 -12.74 6.23
CA PHE A 167 -2.45 -13.65 6.33
C PHE A 167 -2.81 -14.84 7.20
N GLU A 168 -2.19 -15.97 6.95
CA GLU A 168 -2.29 -17.17 7.77
C GLU A 168 -0.92 -17.60 8.28
N THR A 169 -0.88 -18.44 9.33
CA THR A 169 0.37 -19.02 9.83
C THR A 169 1.17 -19.68 8.69
N GLU A 170 2.46 -19.35 8.62
CA GLU A 170 3.45 -20.10 7.84
C GLU A 170 4.02 -21.22 8.71
N TYR A 171 3.68 -22.46 8.37
CA TYR A 171 4.00 -23.65 9.16
C TYR A 171 5.40 -24.20 8.95
N THR A 172 6.15 -23.69 7.95
CA THR A 172 7.52 -24.13 7.73
C THR A 172 8.37 -23.89 8.99
N PRO A 173 9.15 -24.88 9.45
CA PRO A 173 9.98 -24.73 10.64
C PRO A 173 10.86 -23.48 10.59
N ASN A 174 11.03 -22.82 11.74
CA ASN A 174 11.83 -21.61 11.85
C ASN A 174 13.26 -21.82 11.36
N ASN A 175 13.58 -21.26 10.19
CA ASN A 175 14.89 -21.38 9.57
C ASN A 175 15.95 -20.40 10.12
N TYR A 176 15.64 -19.70 11.21
CA TYR A 176 16.60 -18.91 11.99
C TYR A 176 16.34 -19.04 13.51
N PRO A 177 16.74 -20.15 14.15
CA PRO A 177 16.37 -20.48 15.53
C PRO A 177 16.85 -19.49 16.60
N ARG A 178 17.83 -18.63 16.29
CA ARG A 178 18.31 -17.57 17.21
C ARG A 178 17.26 -16.50 17.50
N LEU A 179 16.23 -16.39 16.67
CA LEU A 179 15.04 -15.60 16.94
C LEU A 179 13.84 -16.53 17.02
N PRO A 180 13.29 -16.77 18.21
CA PRO A 180 12.09 -17.55 18.35
C PRO A 180 10.92 -16.97 17.55
N VAL A 181 10.05 -17.88 17.12
CA VAL A 181 8.73 -17.59 16.56
C VAL A 181 7.75 -18.51 17.25
N ARG A 182 6.49 -18.09 17.37
CA ARG A 182 5.43 -18.91 17.98
C ARG A 182 5.24 -20.19 17.17
N THR A 183 5.34 -21.33 17.85
CA THR A 183 5.10 -22.66 17.29
C THR A 183 3.76 -23.20 17.78
N GLY A 184 3.14 -24.10 17.01
CA GLY A 184 1.86 -24.73 17.38
C GLY A 184 0.66 -23.77 17.40
N VAL A 185 0.79 -22.58 16.81
CA VAL A 185 -0.27 -21.58 16.76
C VAL A 185 -0.84 -21.47 15.36
N ASN A 186 -2.14 -21.67 15.23
CA ASN A 186 -2.88 -21.41 14.00
C ASN A 186 -3.49 -20.02 14.09
N ALA A 187 -3.14 -19.14 13.17
CA ALA A 187 -3.63 -17.77 13.17
C ALA A 187 -4.09 -17.38 11.77
N CYS A 188 -5.18 -16.61 11.71
CA CYS A 188 -5.47 -15.70 10.61
C CYS A 188 -5.31 -14.27 11.13
N VAL A 189 -4.53 -13.44 10.44
CA VAL A 189 -4.30 -12.04 10.78
C VAL A 189 -4.82 -11.17 9.65
N ARG A 190 -5.74 -10.25 9.96
CA ARG A 190 -6.22 -9.24 9.01
C ARG A 190 -5.83 -7.84 9.45
N PHE A 191 -5.67 -6.96 8.46
CA PHE A 191 -5.42 -5.56 8.71
C PHE A 191 -6.48 -4.67 8.05
N ALA A 192 -6.86 -3.60 8.74
CA ALA A 192 -7.67 -2.50 8.25
C ALA A 192 -7.00 -1.17 8.59
N THR A 193 -7.29 -0.10 7.86
CA THR A 193 -6.79 1.26 8.19
C THR A 193 -7.94 2.26 8.29
N PHE A 194 -7.75 3.29 9.10
CA PHE A 194 -8.75 4.32 9.38
C PHE A 194 -8.12 5.71 9.42
N ALA A 195 -8.84 6.74 8.96
CA ALA A 195 -8.37 8.12 9.04
C ALA A 195 -8.08 8.60 10.47
N GLY A 196 -8.76 8.00 11.46
CA GLY A 196 -8.56 8.29 12.87
C GLY A 196 -9.63 7.64 13.73
N ASP A 197 -9.74 8.10 14.97
CA ASP A 197 -10.65 7.56 15.98
C ASP A 197 -12.13 7.56 15.56
N ALA A 198 -12.58 8.64 14.91
CA ALA A 198 -13.97 8.75 14.48
C ALA A 198 -14.33 7.66 13.46
N ALA A 199 -13.48 7.42 12.46
CA ALA A 199 -13.67 6.39 11.47
C ALA A 199 -13.65 4.97 12.08
N LEU A 200 -12.73 4.70 13.01
CA LEU A 200 -12.69 3.42 13.72
C LEU A 200 -13.95 3.19 14.58
N ARG A 201 -14.47 4.23 15.25
CA ARG A 201 -15.72 4.13 16.01
C ARG A 201 -16.90 3.82 15.11
N VAL A 202 -17.04 4.52 13.99
CA VAL A 202 -18.11 4.28 13.00
C VAL A 202 -18.02 2.86 12.46
N TYR A 203 -16.82 2.39 12.11
CA TYR A 203 -16.62 1.00 11.67
C TYR A 203 -17.11 -0.02 12.70
N ARG A 204 -16.71 0.14 13.96
CA ARG A 204 -17.15 -0.77 15.04
C ARG A 204 -18.66 -0.74 15.25
N GLN A 205 -19.27 0.44 15.19
CA GLN A 205 -20.73 0.59 15.29
C GLN A 205 -21.43 -0.11 14.12
N ASN A 206 -20.97 0.11 12.89
CA ASN A 206 -21.55 -0.51 11.70
C ASN A 206 -21.44 -2.04 11.76
N LEU A 207 -20.27 -2.57 12.13
CA LEU A 207 -20.06 -4.01 12.27
C LEU A 207 -20.93 -4.63 13.37
N ALA A 208 -21.10 -3.92 14.50
CA ALA A 208 -21.99 -4.35 15.58
C ALA A 208 -23.47 -4.37 15.13
N SER A 209 -23.88 -3.47 14.23
CA SER A 209 -25.24 -3.40 13.69
C SER A 209 -25.48 -4.22 12.42
N ASP A 210 -24.46 -4.84 11.84
CA ASP A 210 -24.58 -5.60 10.58
C ASP A 210 -25.32 -6.92 10.84
N THR A 211 -26.59 -6.98 10.47
CA THR A 211 -27.46 -8.16 10.72
C THR A 211 -26.93 -9.43 10.04
N HIS A 212 -26.37 -9.33 8.83
CA HIS A 212 -25.82 -10.50 8.12
C HIS A 212 -24.60 -11.05 8.85
N TRP A 213 -23.77 -10.16 9.42
CA TRP A 213 -22.64 -10.56 10.27
C TRP A 213 -23.12 -11.17 11.58
N GLN A 214 -24.09 -10.56 12.27
CA GLN A 214 -24.59 -11.05 13.55
C GLN A 214 -25.31 -12.40 13.44
N GLU A 215 -26.12 -12.61 12.40
CA GLU A 215 -26.95 -13.81 12.25
C GLU A 215 -26.16 -15.04 11.77
N ALA A 216 -25.16 -14.85 10.90
CA ALA A 216 -24.45 -15.95 10.26
C ALA A 216 -22.94 -15.92 10.53
N GLY A 217 -22.30 -14.76 10.34
CA GLY A 217 -20.83 -14.66 10.35
C GLY A 217 -20.21 -14.88 11.73
N ALA A 218 -20.75 -14.25 12.77
CA ALA A 218 -20.19 -14.31 14.12
C ALA A 218 -20.25 -15.73 14.71
N ALA A 219 -21.43 -16.37 14.66
CA ALA A 219 -21.60 -17.73 15.16
C ALA A 219 -20.81 -18.77 14.34
N ALA A 220 -20.61 -18.53 13.04
CA ALA A 220 -19.76 -19.39 12.21
C ALA A 220 -18.28 -19.22 12.56
N LEU A 221 -17.81 -17.98 12.80
CA LEU A 221 -16.45 -17.69 13.23
C LEU A 221 -16.11 -18.38 14.55
N ASP A 222 -17.01 -18.33 15.54
CA ASP A 222 -16.79 -18.94 16.86
C ASP A 222 -16.45 -20.43 16.79
N ARG A 223 -16.93 -21.15 15.78
CA ARG A 223 -16.63 -22.59 15.59
C ARG A 223 -15.16 -22.87 15.24
N PHE A 224 -14.46 -21.89 14.69
CA PHE A 224 -13.06 -22.02 14.28
C PHE A 224 -12.08 -21.49 15.34
N LEU A 225 -12.53 -20.65 16.26
CA LEU A 225 -11.66 -19.95 17.20
C LEU A 225 -11.18 -20.87 18.34
N ALA A 226 -9.88 -20.80 18.64
CA ALA A 226 -9.31 -21.36 19.86
C ALA A 226 -9.48 -20.42 21.07
N SER A 227 -9.66 -19.13 20.82
CA SER A 227 -9.85 -18.08 21.82
C SER A 227 -10.50 -16.84 21.17
N PRO A 228 -11.08 -15.93 21.95
CA PRO A 228 -11.65 -14.69 21.41
C PRO A 228 -10.65 -13.92 20.52
N PRO A 229 -11.11 -13.25 19.45
CA PRO A 229 -10.24 -12.48 18.58
C PRO A 229 -9.47 -11.41 19.33
N GLN A 230 -8.20 -11.22 18.98
CA GLN A 230 -7.37 -10.17 19.57
C GLN A 230 -7.34 -8.97 18.63
N GLU A 231 -7.60 -7.77 19.15
CA GLU A 231 -7.54 -6.53 18.39
C GLU A 231 -6.43 -5.61 18.92
N PHE A 232 -5.65 -5.06 17.99
CA PHE A 232 -4.60 -4.10 18.27
C PHE A 232 -4.90 -2.82 17.49
N VAL A 233 -5.10 -1.71 18.20
CA VAL A 233 -5.25 -0.39 17.61
C VAL A 233 -3.86 0.23 17.55
N LEU A 234 -3.30 0.24 16.35
CA LEU A 234 -1.90 0.56 16.08
C LEU A 234 -1.77 1.96 15.48
N GLU A 235 -0.97 2.80 16.11
CA GLU A 235 -0.59 4.12 15.61
C GLU A 235 0.75 4.00 14.87
N PRO A 236 0.79 4.25 13.54
CA PRO A 236 2.03 4.24 12.78
C PRO A 236 3.03 5.26 13.35
N THR A 237 4.26 4.80 13.54
CA THR A 237 5.40 5.68 13.86
C THR A 237 5.73 6.61 12.68
N ALA A 238 6.63 7.58 12.90
CA ALA A 238 6.91 8.64 11.93
C ALA A 238 7.41 8.08 10.59
N ARG A 239 8.18 6.99 10.63
CA ARG A 239 8.78 6.37 9.44
C ARG A 239 8.09 5.08 9.00
N SER A 240 6.93 4.75 9.57
CA SER A 240 6.14 3.59 9.15
C SER A 240 5.58 3.74 7.73
N LYS A 241 5.91 2.78 6.86
CA LYS A 241 5.38 2.69 5.49
C LYS A 241 3.93 2.19 5.49
N PHE A 242 3.59 1.24 6.37
CA PHE A 242 2.22 0.80 6.55
C PHE A 242 1.47 1.77 7.47
N ARG A 243 0.49 2.45 6.89
CA ARG A 243 -0.38 3.44 7.53
C ARG A 243 -1.66 3.58 6.74
N HIS A 244 -2.64 4.27 7.32
CA HIS A 244 -3.80 4.70 6.55
C HIS A 244 -3.34 5.62 5.41
N ALA A 245 -3.73 5.26 4.20
CA ALA A 245 -3.85 6.19 3.10
C ALA A 245 -5.35 6.33 2.88
N ALA A 246 -5.86 7.56 2.83
CA ALA A 246 -7.24 7.77 2.41
C ALA A 246 -7.45 7.02 1.08
N PRO A 247 -8.52 6.22 0.93
CA PRO A 247 -8.86 5.70 -0.39
C PRO A 247 -8.93 6.89 -1.33
N PHE A 248 -8.45 6.72 -2.57
CA PHE A 248 -8.65 7.76 -3.57
C PHE A 248 -10.15 7.89 -3.77
N GLU A 249 -10.73 8.92 -3.20
CA GLU A 249 -12.12 9.23 -3.46
C GLU A 249 -12.20 9.71 -4.91
N PHE A 250 -13.15 9.15 -5.66
CA PHE A 250 -13.47 9.68 -6.97
C PHE A 250 -14.03 11.08 -6.76
N SER A 251 -13.28 12.10 -7.15
CA SER A 251 -13.73 13.49 -7.06
C SER A 251 -13.35 14.24 -8.32
N ARG A 252 -14.35 14.85 -8.96
CA ARG A 252 -14.14 15.79 -10.06
C ARG A 252 -14.03 17.23 -9.55
N ASP A 253 -13.88 17.45 -8.25
CA ASP A 253 -13.82 18.79 -7.64
C ASP A 253 -12.38 19.21 -7.33
N VAL A 254 -11.38 18.37 -7.63
CA VAL A 254 -9.96 18.72 -7.46
C VAL A 254 -9.64 19.93 -8.34
N THR A 255 -9.13 21.00 -7.73
CA THR A 255 -8.74 22.23 -8.42
C THR A 255 -7.22 22.34 -8.53
N GLY A 256 -6.75 23.30 -9.32
CA GLY A 256 -5.35 23.55 -9.58
C GLY A 256 -5.07 25.00 -9.99
N ALA A 257 -3.98 25.17 -10.72
CA ALA A 257 -3.51 26.45 -11.25
C ALA A 257 -3.13 26.34 -12.74
N ARG A 258 -3.11 27.48 -13.43
CA ARG A 258 -2.82 27.57 -14.87
C ARG A 258 -1.42 27.09 -15.23
N ASP A 259 -0.47 27.13 -14.30
CA ASP A 259 0.93 26.76 -14.50
C ASP A 259 1.23 25.31 -14.09
N ASP A 260 0.22 24.54 -13.68
CA ASP A 260 0.37 23.18 -13.15
C ASP A 260 1.18 22.25 -14.07
N PHE A 261 1.00 22.39 -15.39
CA PHE A 261 1.65 21.56 -16.41
C PHE A 261 2.84 22.24 -17.11
N ASP A 262 3.32 23.40 -16.66
CA ASP A 262 4.46 24.07 -17.30
C ASP A 262 5.71 23.17 -17.32
N PHE A 263 5.84 22.29 -16.33
CA PHE A 263 6.93 21.33 -16.25
C PHE A 263 6.96 20.35 -17.44
N ILE A 264 5.84 20.04 -18.10
CA ILE A 264 5.78 18.97 -19.11
C ILE A 264 6.36 19.40 -20.45
N ALA A 265 6.41 20.70 -20.76
CA ALA A 265 6.84 21.20 -22.06
C ALA A 265 8.28 20.77 -22.39
N GLY A 266 8.53 20.32 -23.63
CA GLY A 266 9.82 19.85 -24.13
C GLY A 266 9.87 18.35 -24.42
N ASP A 267 11.08 17.84 -24.59
CA ASP A 267 11.36 16.45 -24.95
C ASP A 267 11.70 15.58 -23.73
N TRP A 268 11.20 14.35 -23.76
CA TRP A 268 11.33 13.37 -22.68
C TRP A 268 11.64 11.98 -23.21
N THR A 269 12.46 11.26 -22.47
CA THR A 269 12.49 9.79 -22.49
C THR A 269 11.53 9.28 -21.42
N VAL A 270 10.72 8.26 -21.75
CA VAL A 270 9.68 7.75 -20.86
C VAL A 270 9.81 6.24 -20.69
N GLU A 271 10.09 5.79 -19.48
CA GLU A 271 10.06 4.37 -19.12
C GLU A 271 8.64 3.99 -18.66
N ASN A 272 8.00 3.09 -19.40
CA ASN A 272 6.65 2.63 -19.13
C ASN A 272 6.67 1.29 -18.40
N ARG A 273 5.78 1.14 -17.42
CA ARG A 273 5.39 -0.15 -16.86
C ARG A 273 3.88 -0.25 -16.95
N ARG A 274 3.36 -1.23 -17.69
CA ARG A 274 1.91 -1.43 -17.86
C ARG A 274 1.52 -2.87 -17.54
N LEU A 275 0.37 -3.07 -16.88
CA LEU A 275 -0.15 -4.41 -16.64
C LEU A 275 -0.54 -5.06 -17.98
N ARG A 276 -0.20 -6.34 -18.13
CA ARG A 276 -0.62 -7.13 -19.30
C ARG A 276 -2.12 -7.42 -19.29
N GLU A 277 -2.65 -7.69 -18.09
CA GLU A 277 -4.06 -7.95 -17.85
C GLU A 277 -4.53 -7.09 -16.66
N ARG A 278 -5.68 -6.43 -16.81
CA ARG A 278 -6.26 -5.52 -15.81
C ARG A 278 -7.53 -6.10 -15.20
N GLY A 279 -7.75 -5.84 -13.92
CA GLY A 279 -8.93 -6.29 -13.19
C GLY A 279 -8.99 -7.80 -12.95
N SER A 280 -7.86 -8.51 -13.12
CA SER A 280 -7.72 -9.94 -12.80
C SER A 280 -6.90 -10.21 -11.53
N GLY A 281 -6.37 -9.15 -10.90
CA GLY A 281 -5.40 -9.27 -9.80
C GLY A 281 -3.99 -9.65 -10.27
N SER A 282 -3.71 -9.55 -11.57
CA SER A 282 -2.40 -9.84 -12.15
C SER A 282 -1.30 -8.90 -11.63
N ALA A 283 -0.12 -9.46 -11.39
CA ALA A 283 1.10 -8.72 -11.11
C ALA A 283 2.11 -8.79 -12.27
N ASP A 284 1.68 -9.20 -13.47
CA ASP A 284 2.54 -9.27 -14.65
C ASP A 284 2.59 -7.92 -15.37
N TRP A 285 3.76 -7.29 -15.30
CA TRP A 285 4.05 -5.99 -15.89
C TRP A 285 4.93 -6.13 -17.13
N GLU A 286 4.49 -5.53 -18.23
CA GLU A 286 5.36 -5.25 -19.36
C GLU A 286 6.10 -3.92 -19.15
N ILE A 287 7.37 -3.89 -19.57
CA ILE A 287 8.23 -2.71 -19.47
C ILE A 287 8.71 -2.33 -20.87
N PHE A 288 8.62 -1.04 -21.23
CA PHE A 288 9.07 -0.53 -22.52
C PHE A 288 9.38 0.96 -22.48
N SER A 289 10.37 1.38 -23.27
CA SER A 289 10.78 2.78 -23.39
C SER A 289 9.99 3.51 -24.49
N ALA A 290 9.76 4.80 -24.31
CA ALA A 290 9.10 5.67 -25.28
C ALA A 290 9.78 7.05 -25.32
N THR A 291 9.43 7.86 -26.31
CA THR A 291 9.80 9.28 -26.35
C THR A 291 8.55 10.14 -26.39
N SER A 292 8.56 11.26 -25.69
CA SER A 292 7.45 12.19 -25.66
C SER A 292 7.92 13.62 -25.95
N ASN A 293 7.12 14.39 -26.69
CA ASN A 293 7.30 15.82 -26.91
C ASN A 293 6.01 16.55 -26.54
N ALA A 294 6.09 17.49 -25.61
CA ALA A 294 4.95 18.31 -25.23
C ALA A 294 5.20 19.80 -25.54
N ARG A 295 4.14 20.49 -25.95
CA ARG A 295 4.16 21.92 -26.30
C ARG A 295 3.04 22.64 -25.59
N SER A 296 3.39 23.73 -24.90
CA SER A 296 2.41 24.68 -24.37
C SER A 296 1.76 25.45 -25.52
N GLN A 297 0.48 25.78 -25.35
CA GLN A 297 -0.38 26.47 -26.30
C GLN A 297 -1.23 27.51 -25.57
N LEU A 298 -1.72 28.52 -26.30
CA LEU A 298 -2.67 29.50 -25.77
C LEU A 298 -2.18 30.13 -24.44
N ASP A 299 -0.91 30.54 -24.42
CA ASP A 299 -0.22 31.10 -23.27
C ASP A 299 -0.29 30.19 -22.01
N GLY A 300 -0.24 28.87 -22.17
CA GLY A 300 -0.30 27.92 -21.06
C GLY A 300 -1.71 27.53 -20.61
N LEU A 301 -2.76 27.97 -21.31
CA LEU A 301 -4.13 27.46 -21.07
C LEU A 301 -4.37 26.08 -21.70
N ALA A 302 -3.47 25.63 -22.57
CA ALA A 302 -3.49 24.29 -23.12
C ALA A 302 -2.09 23.75 -23.34
N ASN A 303 -1.95 22.43 -23.41
CA ASN A 303 -0.77 21.80 -24.00
C ASN A 303 -1.16 20.56 -24.81
N VAL A 304 -0.33 20.28 -25.82
CA VAL A 304 -0.43 19.09 -26.65
C VAL A 304 0.85 18.30 -26.51
N GLU A 305 0.72 17.01 -26.25
CA GLU A 305 1.82 16.07 -26.13
C GLU A 305 1.64 14.92 -27.11
N GLU A 306 2.68 14.56 -27.84
CA GLU A 306 2.74 13.31 -28.60
C GLU A 306 3.77 12.38 -27.96
N ILE A 307 3.34 11.16 -27.62
CA ILE A 307 4.20 10.08 -27.15
C ILE A 307 4.29 8.99 -28.22
N ARG A 308 5.51 8.56 -28.55
CA ARG A 308 5.80 7.50 -29.51
C ARG A 308 6.38 6.29 -28.79
N PHE A 309 5.70 5.16 -28.95
CA PHE A 309 6.11 3.88 -28.39
C PHE A 309 6.88 3.05 -29.43
N PRO A 310 7.61 2.00 -29.03
CA PRO A 310 8.26 1.09 -29.96
C PRO A 310 7.23 0.36 -30.81
N GLU A 311 7.54 0.10 -32.08
CA GLU A 311 6.68 -0.74 -32.91
C GLU A 311 6.46 -2.12 -32.26
N PRO A 312 5.25 -2.70 -32.37
CA PRO A 312 4.08 -2.22 -33.12
C PRO A 312 3.10 -1.36 -32.28
N ARG A 313 3.52 -0.81 -31.14
CA ARG A 313 2.60 -0.18 -30.16
C ARG A 313 1.98 1.14 -30.64
N GLY A 314 2.58 1.78 -31.64
CA GLY A 314 2.08 3.01 -32.26
C GLY A 314 2.43 4.26 -31.44
N ALA A 315 1.55 5.25 -31.50
CA ALA A 315 1.69 6.53 -30.82
C ALA A 315 0.41 6.91 -30.08
N GLY A 316 0.52 7.88 -29.19
CA GLY A 316 -0.63 8.51 -28.57
C GLY A 316 -0.43 10.02 -28.46
N MET A 317 -1.54 10.72 -28.33
CA MET A 317 -1.55 12.17 -28.16
C MET A 317 -2.38 12.53 -26.94
N THR A 318 -1.89 13.47 -26.15
CA THR A 318 -2.62 14.05 -25.02
C THR A 318 -2.91 15.51 -25.31
N LEU A 319 -4.17 15.93 -25.19
CA LEU A 319 -4.57 17.33 -25.14
C LEU A 319 -4.95 17.68 -23.70
N ARG A 320 -4.36 18.72 -23.14
CA ARG A 320 -4.72 19.25 -21.82
C ARG A 320 -5.26 20.66 -21.98
N THR A 321 -6.37 20.99 -21.32
CA THR A 321 -6.97 22.33 -21.34
C THR A 321 -7.34 22.78 -19.93
N PHE A 322 -7.15 24.07 -19.63
CA PHE A 322 -7.47 24.66 -18.33
C PHE A 322 -8.75 25.49 -18.39
N ASP A 323 -9.74 25.12 -17.57
CA ASP A 323 -10.93 25.93 -17.28
C ASP A 323 -10.60 26.90 -16.14
N ALA A 324 -10.42 28.18 -16.49
CA ALA A 324 -10.07 29.23 -15.52
C ALA A 324 -11.19 29.51 -14.49
N ALA A 325 -12.46 29.29 -14.85
CA ALA A 325 -13.58 29.54 -13.95
C ALA A 325 -13.69 28.44 -12.89
N ARG A 326 -13.51 27.18 -13.29
CA ARG A 326 -13.48 26.04 -12.37
C ARG A 326 -12.13 25.86 -11.68
N ARG A 327 -11.07 26.46 -12.23
CA ARG A 327 -9.67 26.24 -11.86
C ARG A 327 -9.28 24.76 -12.00
N GLN A 328 -9.62 24.17 -13.14
CA GLN A 328 -9.42 22.73 -13.37
C GLN A 328 -8.83 22.47 -14.74
N TRP A 329 -8.04 21.41 -14.80
CA TRP A 329 -7.47 20.86 -16.00
C TRP A 329 -8.28 19.64 -16.45
N SER A 330 -8.59 19.59 -17.74
CA SER A 330 -9.10 18.39 -18.43
C SER A 330 -7.99 17.77 -19.25
N ILE A 331 -7.83 16.45 -19.18
CA ILE A 331 -6.81 15.68 -19.92
C ILE A 331 -7.51 14.68 -20.84
N TYR A 332 -7.36 14.86 -22.14
CA TYR A 332 -7.93 14.02 -23.19
C TYR A 332 -6.85 13.17 -23.84
N TRP A 333 -7.18 11.95 -24.23
CA TRP A 333 -6.27 11.02 -24.90
C TRP A 333 -6.76 10.68 -26.31
N VAL A 334 -5.81 10.48 -27.23
CA VAL A 334 -6.03 9.95 -28.57
C VAL A 334 -5.01 8.84 -28.84
N SER A 335 -5.48 7.71 -29.35
CA SER A 335 -4.64 6.58 -29.75
C SER A 335 -4.43 6.57 -31.25
N SER A 336 -3.20 6.32 -31.73
CA SER A 336 -2.94 6.19 -33.17
C SER A 336 -3.60 4.95 -33.81
N ARG A 337 -4.18 4.04 -33.00
CA ARG A 337 -4.87 2.84 -33.49
C ARG A 337 -6.26 3.12 -34.05
N ASP A 338 -6.93 4.14 -33.53
CA ASP A 338 -8.33 4.45 -33.85
C ASP A 338 -8.57 5.95 -34.12
N GLY A 339 -7.69 6.83 -33.65
CA GLY A 339 -7.79 8.28 -33.83
C GLY A 339 -8.91 8.94 -33.03
N LEU A 340 -9.51 8.23 -32.06
CA LEU A 340 -10.65 8.74 -31.30
C LEU A 340 -10.21 9.55 -30.08
N LEU A 341 -10.86 10.69 -29.85
CA LEU A 341 -10.70 11.48 -28.64
C LEU A 341 -11.55 10.89 -27.51
N THR A 342 -10.90 10.40 -26.46
CA THR A 342 -11.59 9.76 -25.33
C THR A 342 -12.18 10.80 -24.37
N PRO A 343 -13.16 10.41 -23.51
CA PRO A 343 -13.59 11.24 -22.40
C PRO A 343 -12.40 11.69 -21.54
N PRO A 344 -12.43 12.91 -20.98
CA PRO A 344 -11.32 13.42 -20.20
C PRO A 344 -11.36 12.89 -18.76
N VAL A 345 -10.18 12.86 -18.14
CA VAL A 345 -10.09 13.01 -16.68
C VAL A 345 -9.97 14.49 -16.34
N VAL A 346 -10.54 14.89 -15.20
CA VAL A 346 -10.59 16.29 -14.74
C VAL A 346 -9.97 16.40 -13.34
N GLY A 347 -9.21 17.46 -13.10
CA GLY A 347 -8.61 17.71 -11.80
C GLY A 347 -7.59 18.84 -11.79
N GLY A 348 -6.57 18.74 -10.93
CA GLY A 348 -5.55 19.77 -10.78
C GLY A 348 -4.43 19.35 -9.82
N PHE A 349 -3.49 20.26 -9.56
CA PHE A 349 -2.37 20.02 -8.65
C PHE A 349 -2.53 20.70 -7.30
N SER A 350 -1.98 20.03 -6.27
CA SER A 350 -1.68 20.58 -4.96
C SER A 350 -0.21 20.31 -4.64
N GLY A 351 0.61 21.37 -4.66
CA GLY A 351 2.06 21.23 -4.54
C GLY A 351 2.64 20.47 -5.73
N GLU A 352 3.39 19.41 -5.48
CA GLU A 352 4.01 18.60 -6.54
C GLU A 352 3.08 17.50 -7.10
N ARG A 353 1.93 17.29 -6.47
CA ARG A 353 1.05 16.16 -6.76
C ARG A 353 -0.21 16.60 -7.51
N GLY A 354 -0.47 15.98 -8.65
CA GLY A 354 -1.68 16.17 -9.43
C GLY A 354 -2.62 14.97 -9.31
N LEU A 355 -3.92 15.22 -9.17
CA LEU A 355 -4.97 14.19 -9.15
C LEU A 355 -6.07 14.54 -10.16
N PHE A 356 -6.45 13.56 -10.97
CA PHE A 356 -7.43 13.72 -12.03
C PHE A 356 -8.32 12.49 -12.10
N TYR A 357 -9.62 12.70 -12.35
CA TYR A 357 -10.63 11.66 -12.32
C TYR A 357 -11.58 11.75 -13.50
N GLY A 358 -11.97 10.61 -14.04
CA GLY A 358 -12.90 10.53 -15.17
C GLY A 358 -13.60 9.17 -15.23
N ASP A 359 -14.63 9.11 -16.05
CA ASP A 359 -15.30 7.86 -16.41
C ASP A 359 -14.76 7.39 -17.75
N ASP A 360 -14.51 6.09 -17.89
CA ASP A 360 -14.02 5.50 -19.14
C ASP A 360 -14.51 4.04 -19.29
N ARG A 361 -14.01 3.35 -20.31
CA ARG A 361 -14.24 1.92 -20.54
C ARG A 361 -12.94 1.15 -20.75
N ASP A 362 -12.86 -0.01 -20.12
CA ASP A 362 -11.86 -1.04 -20.40
C ASP A 362 -12.49 -2.14 -21.28
N GLY A 363 -12.37 -1.97 -22.60
CA GLY A 363 -13.20 -2.70 -23.57
C GLY A 363 -14.66 -2.27 -23.43
N ASP A 364 -15.55 -3.20 -23.14
CA ASP A 364 -16.97 -2.90 -22.88
C ASP A 364 -17.27 -2.60 -21.40
N ARG A 365 -16.31 -2.85 -20.50
CA ARG A 365 -16.49 -2.71 -19.04
C ARG A 365 -16.38 -1.25 -18.61
N PRO A 366 -17.39 -0.66 -17.96
CA PRO A 366 -17.28 0.69 -17.41
C PRO A 366 -16.26 0.71 -16.26
N VAL A 367 -15.45 1.76 -16.20
CA VAL A 367 -14.46 1.97 -15.15
C VAL A 367 -14.41 3.43 -14.71
N LYS A 368 -14.07 3.68 -13.45
CA LYS A 368 -13.52 4.97 -13.04
C LYS A 368 -12.03 4.98 -13.31
N VAL A 369 -11.52 6.10 -13.79
CA VAL A 369 -10.11 6.31 -14.08
C VAL A 369 -9.56 7.39 -13.16
N ARG A 370 -8.36 7.14 -12.62
CA ARG A 370 -7.58 8.13 -11.88
C ARG A 370 -6.22 8.28 -12.54
N PHE A 371 -5.82 9.52 -12.81
CA PHE A 371 -4.41 9.85 -13.04
C PHE A 371 -3.80 10.47 -11.79
N THR A 372 -2.59 10.07 -11.47
CA THR A 372 -1.75 10.69 -10.45
C THR A 372 -0.48 11.18 -11.12
N TRP A 373 -0.17 12.46 -10.94
CA TRP A 373 1.07 13.08 -11.38
C TRP A 373 1.94 13.42 -10.17
N THR A 374 3.24 13.23 -10.31
CA THR A 374 4.26 13.87 -9.47
C THR A 374 5.16 14.68 -10.39
N ARG A 375 5.14 16.01 -10.27
CA ARG A 375 5.89 16.91 -11.15
C ARG A 375 7.32 17.14 -10.65
N GLY A 376 8.22 17.40 -11.59
CA GLY A 376 9.58 17.84 -11.32
C GLY A 376 10.24 18.39 -12.58
N ALA A 377 11.30 19.18 -12.42
CA ALA A 377 11.94 19.87 -13.53
C ALA A 377 12.72 18.93 -14.47
N GLN A 378 13.40 17.93 -13.88
CA GLN A 378 14.26 16.98 -14.59
C GLN A 378 13.65 15.57 -14.71
N ALA A 379 12.70 15.27 -13.84
CA ALA A 379 11.97 14.01 -13.81
C ALA A 379 10.53 14.25 -13.40
N ALA A 380 9.61 13.48 -13.96
CA ALA A 380 8.21 13.49 -13.57
C ALA A 380 7.67 12.06 -13.60
N ARG A 381 6.62 11.80 -12.82
CA ARG A 381 5.97 10.49 -12.78
C ARG A 381 4.48 10.63 -13.04
N TRP A 382 3.96 9.74 -13.85
CA TRP A 382 2.53 9.60 -14.08
C TRP A 382 2.07 8.18 -13.80
N GLU A 383 0.89 8.04 -13.21
CA GLU A 383 0.27 6.76 -12.89
C GLU A 383 -1.21 6.79 -13.28
N GLN A 384 -1.69 5.71 -13.88
CA GLN A 384 -3.10 5.43 -14.11
C GLN A 384 -3.57 4.29 -13.22
N ALA A 385 -4.74 4.50 -12.61
CA ALA A 385 -5.48 3.46 -11.91
C ALA A 385 -6.93 3.37 -12.40
N PHE A 386 -7.47 2.16 -12.39
CA PHE A 386 -8.87 1.88 -12.68
C PHE A 386 -9.59 1.40 -11.43
N SER A 387 -10.86 1.77 -11.30
CA SER A 387 -11.80 1.16 -10.35
C SER A 387 -12.96 0.56 -11.13
N TYR A 388 -13.26 -0.70 -10.83
CA TYR A 388 -14.41 -1.43 -11.39
C TYR A 388 -15.59 -1.46 -10.41
N ASP A 389 -15.38 -1.08 -9.15
CA ASP A 389 -16.38 -1.12 -8.07
C ASP A 389 -16.54 0.22 -7.33
N ASP A 390 -16.03 1.31 -7.92
CA ASP A 390 -16.02 2.68 -7.39
C ASP A 390 -15.33 2.86 -6.03
N ALA A 391 -14.64 1.84 -5.52
CA ALA A 391 -14.03 1.84 -4.19
C ALA A 391 -12.56 1.41 -4.20
N THR A 392 -12.24 0.36 -4.96
CA THR A 392 -10.90 -0.21 -5.07
C THR A 392 -10.21 0.28 -6.32
N TRP A 393 -8.92 0.61 -6.23
CA TRP A 393 -8.16 1.17 -7.35
C TRP A 393 -6.95 0.30 -7.68
N GLU A 394 -6.90 -0.21 -8.92
CA GLU A 394 -5.77 -0.96 -9.46
C GLU A 394 -4.91 -0.02 -10.31
N THR A 395 -3.72 0.35 -9.81
CA THR A 395 -2.71 1.01 -10.65
C THR A 395 -2.27 0.03 -11.73
N ASN A 396 -2.49 0.41 -12.99
CA ASN A 396 -2.32 -0.47 -14.14
C ASN A 396 -1.39 0.09 -15.21
N TRP A 397 -0.92 1.32 -15.04
CA TRP A 397 0.12 1.91 -15.89
C TRP A 397 0.91 2.95 -15.09
N VAL A 398 2.22 2.90 -15.20
CA VAL A 398 3.17 3.86 -14.64
C VAL A 398 4.09 4.34 -15.76
N MET A 399 4.37 5.64 -15.79
CA MET A 399 5.34 6.27 -16.67
C MET A 399 6.33 7.09 -15.84
N GLU A 400 7.61 6.84 -16.06
CA GLU A 400 8.72 7.63 -15.50
C GLU A 400 9.36 8.46 -16.60
N PHE A 401 9.25 9.77 -16.48
CA PHE A 401 9.77 10.74 -17.44
C PHE A 401 11.15 11.22 -16.99
N ALA A 402 12.11 11.25 -17.91
CA ALA A 402 13.42 11.87 -17.74
C ALA A 402 13.68 12.84 -18.90
N ARG A 403 14.16 14.05 -18.59
CA ARG A 403 14.50 15.04 -19.61
C ARG A 403 15.52 14.47 -20.60
N ARG A 404 15.31 14.76 -21.89
CA ARG A 404 16.20 14.33 -22.96
C ARG A 404 17.32 15.33 -23.21
#